data_AF-A0AAU8Z2E2-F1
#
_entry.id   AF-A0AAU8Z2E2-F1
#
_cell.length_a   1.000
_cell.length_b   1.000
_cell.length_c   1.000
_cell.angle_alpha   90.00
_cell.angle_beta   90.00
_cell.angle_gamma   90.00
#
_symmetry.space_group_name_H-M   'P 1'
#
loop_
_entity.id
_entity.type
_entity.pdbx_description
1 polymer ?
#
loop_
_entity_poly.entity_id
_entity_poly.type
_entity_poly.pdbx_seq_one_letter_code
_entity_poly.pdbx_strand_id
1 'polypeptide(L)'
;MLFNIIIAFIIPWISGIVFYFKDRKVLFTIAPFQSVIAYTVNSLGFFYNFWSIYPQQYGKFATIPYDLGIYPILSVYLIHYINKSKINPYILVFIATIFTTSLEWLGILSGKIFYSNGWNIGFTFISYLLPYLINYWFYTQLKKMNVFN
;
A
#
# COMPACT_ATOMS: atom_id res chain seq x y z
N MET A 1 17.06 7.66 2.89
CA MET A 1 17.00 6.46 2.04
C MET A 1 17.10 5.20 2.86
N LEU A 2 18.18 4.98 3.63
CA LEU A 2 18.31 3.81 4.52
C LEU A 2 17.10 3.61 5.44
N PHE A 3 16.60 4.69 6.06
CA PHE A 3 15.39 4.67 6.86
C PHE A 3 14.18 4.11 6.08
N ASN A 4 13.93 4.60 4.87
CA ASN A 4 12.82 4.16 4.01
C ASN A 4 12.98 2.67 3.66
N ILE A 5 14.20 2.21 3.36
CA ILE A 5 14.48 0.79 3.10
C ILE A 5 14.15 -0.06 4.33
N ILE A 6 14.62 0.31 5.51
CA ILE A 6 14.40 -0.48 6.72
C ILE A 6 12.91 -0.51 7.08
N ILE A 7 12.28 0.67 7.17
CA ILE A 7 10.92 0.82 7.69
C ILE A 7 9.86 0.41 6.67
N ALA A 8 10.02 0.84 5.41
CA ALA A 8 8.99 0.63 4.40
C ALA A 8 9.21 -0.64 3.56
N PHE A 9 10.40 -1.23 3.55
CA PHE A 9 10.67 -2.46 2.81
C PHE A 9 11.00 -3.65 3.72
N ILE A 10 12.08 -3.60 4.49
CA ILE A 10 12.58 -4.75 5.27
C ILE A 10 11.55 -5.19 6.32
N ILE A 11 11.09 -4.28 7.19
CA ILE A 11 10.13 -4.61 8.25
C ILE A 11 8.83 -5.22 7.67
N PRO A 12 8.18 -4.62 6.65
CA PRO A 12 7.04 -5.23 5.99
C PRO A 12 7.34 -6.61 5.42
N TRP A 13 8.48 -6.83 4.77
CA TRP A 13 8.81 -8.13 4.19
C TRP A 13 9.11 -9.23 5.22
N ILE A 14 9.58 -8.89 6.43
CA ILE A 14 9.64 -9.86 7.54
C ILE A 14 8.24 -10.43 7.80
N SER A 15 7.21 -9.58 7.78
CA SER A 15 5.82 -10.04 7.89
C SER A 15 5.34 -10.77 6.61
N GLY A 16 5.83 -10.38 5.44
CA GLY A 16 5.59 -11.08 4.17
C GLY A 16 6.07 -12.54 4.19
N ILE A 17 7.20 -12.83 4.84
CA ILE A 17 7.69 -14.20 5.04
C ILE A 17 6.67 -15.05 5.81
N VAL A 18 5.97 -14.47 6.79
CA VAL A 18 4.90 -15.20 7.50
C VAL A 18 3.78 -15.59 6.53
N PHE A 19 3.45 -14.74 5.56
CA PHE A 19 2.45 -15.05 4.53
C PHE A 19 2.90 -16.07 3.51
N TYR A 20 4.21 -16.22 3.28
CA TYR A 20 4.71 -17.32 2.47
C TYR A 20 4.30 -18.68 3.05
N PHE A 21 4.30 -18.81 4.38
CA PHE A 21 3.87 -20.04 5.04
C PHE A 21 2.35 -20.11 5.31
N LYS A 22 1.68 -18.97 5.52
CA LYS A 22 0.24 -18.95 5.86
C LYS A 22 -0.70 -18.89 4.64
N ASP A 23 -0.37 -18.08 3.64
CA ASP A 23 -1.24 -17.81 2.49
C ASP A 23 -0.45 -17.35 1.27
N ARG A 24 0.44 -18.23 0.78
CA ARG A 24 1.32 -17.95 -0.37
C ARG A 24 0.56 -17.53 -1.62
N LYS A 25 -0.67 -18.02 -1.81
CA LYS A 25 -1.47 -17.72 -3.00
C LYS A 25 -1.87 -16.25 -3.01
N VAL A 26 -2.34 -15.72 -1.86
CA VAL A 26 -2.58 -14.29 -1.71
C VAL A 26 -1.28 -13.51 -1.88
N LEU A 27 -0.19 -13.91 -1.23
CA LEU A 27 1.10 -13.22 -1.34
C LEU A 27 1.57 -13.05 -2.79
N PHE A 28 1.63 -14.15 -3.56
CA PHE A 28 2.19 -14.13 -4.92
C PHE A 28 1.27 -13.51 -5.99
N THR A 29 -0.02 -13.32 -5.70
CA THR A 29 -0.95 -12.70 -6.65
C THR A 29 -1.21 -11.23 -6.31
N ILE A 30 -1.36 -10.91 -5.02
CA ILE A 30 -1.75 -9.58 -4.57
C ILE A 30 -0.55 -8.66 -4.42
N ALA A 31 0.59 -9.14 -3.91
CA ALA A 31 1.75 -8.27 -3.69
C ALA A 31 2.27 -7.64 -5.01
N PRO A 32 2.50 -8.40 -6.11
CA PRO A 32 2.98 -7.81 -7.35
C PRO A 32 1.97 -6.81 -7.95
N PHE A 33 0.68 -7.16 -7.93
CA PHE A 33 -0.38 -6.29 -8.45
C PHE A 33 -0.44 -4.97 -7.69
N GLN A 34 -0.40 -5.03 -6.35
CA GLN A 34 -0.42 -3.82 -5.54
C GLN A 34 0.84 -2.98 -5.73
N SER A 35 2.02 -3.58 -5.92
CA SER A 35 3.24 -2.82 -6.22
C SER A 35 3.10 -2.01 -7.50
N VAL A 36 2.46 -2.55 -8.54
CA VAL A 36 2.19 -1.81 -9.78
C VAL A 36 1.25 -0.63 -9.52
N ILE A 37 0.17 -0.84 -8.76
CA ILE A 37 -0.76 0.25 -8.40
C ILE A 37 -0.04 1.33 -7.60
N ALA A 38 0.71 0.95 -6.56
CA ALA A 38 1.45 1.87 -5.71
C ALA A 38 2.45 2.71 -6.51
N TYR A 39 3.26 2.06 -7.34
CA TYR A 39 4.20 2.75 -8.22
C TYR A 39 3.50 3.72 -9.17
N THR A 40 2.33 3.35 -9.69
CA THR A 40 1.54 4.22 -10.58
C THR A 40 1.02 5.46 -9.84
N VAL A 41 0.42 5.27 -8.66
CA VAL A 41 -0.10 6.37 -7.84
C VAL A 41 1.04 7.31 -7.41
N ASN A 42 2.17 6.76 -6.95
CA ASN A 42 3.34 7.57 -6.58
C ASN A 42 3.93 8.29 -7.79
N SER A 43 4.01 7.64 -8.96
CA SER A 43 4.49 8.30 -10.17
C SER A 43 3.62 9.50 -10.57
N LEU A 44 2.29 9.38 -10.45
CA LEU A 44 1.36 10.49 -10.68
C LEU A 44 1.51 11.58 -9.61
N GLY A 45 1.61 11.20 -8.34
CA GLY A 45 1.81 12.14 -7.24
C GLY A 45 3.07 12.99 -7.39
N PHE A 46 4.18 12.36 -7.78
CA PHE A 46 5.42 13.06 -8.08
C PHE A 46 5.34 13.91 -9.35
N PHE A 47 4.69 13.42 -10.41
CA PHE A 47 4.50 14.19 -11.65
C PHE A 47 3.75 15.49 -11.41
N TYR A 48 2.68 15.46 -10.59
CA TYR A 48 1.91 16.65 -10.22
C TYR A 48 2.48 17.41 -9.02
N ASN A 49 3.64 17.00 -8.47
CA ASN A 49 4.26 17.56 -7.28
C ASN A 49 3.27 17.68 -6.09
N PHE A 50 2.43 16.67 -5.88
CA PHE A 50 1.50 16.63 -4.75
C PHE A 50 2.22 16.30 -3.43
N TRP A 51 3.23 15.44 -3.48
CA TRP A 51 4.07 15.13 -2.32
C TRP A 51 5.51 14.83 -2.71
N SER A 52 6.40 14.92 -1.72
CA SER A 52 7.78 14.45 -1.81
C SER A 52 8.16 13.69 -0.55
N ILE A 53 9.11 12.75 -0.69
CA ILE A 53 9.57 11.89 0.40
C ILE A 53 11.04 12.19 0.70
N TYR A 54 11.37 12.34 1.98
CA TYR A 54 12.75 12.48 2.43
C TYR A 54 13.55 11.20 2.16
N PRO A 55 14.78 11.29 1.61
CA PRO A 55 15.51 12.49 1.22
C PRO A 55 15.13 12.93 -0.20
N GLN A 56 14.76 14.20 -0.37
CA GLN A 56 14.22 14.73 -1.62
C GLN A 56 15.19 14.63 -2.81
N GLN A 57 16.51 14.59 -2.54
CA GLN A 57 17.54 14.42 -3.57
C GLN A 57 17.40 13.13 -4.41
N TYR A 58 16.67 12.13 -3.91
CA TYR A 58 16.39 10.90 -4.65
C TYR A 58 15.11 10.98 -5.50
N GLY A 59 14.36 12.09 -5.42
CA GLY A 59 13.10 12.29 -6.13
C GLY A 59 12.15 11.11 -5.93
N LYS A 60 11.54 10.64 -7.03
CA LYS A 60 10.64 9.48 -7.01
C LYS A 60 11.29 8.19 -6.51
N PHE A 61 12.62 8.03 -6.60
CA PHE A 61 13.28 6.81 -6.12
C PHE A 61 13.18 6.64 -4.60
N ALA A 62 12.89 7.71 -3.86
CA ALA A 62 12.62 7.65 -2.44
C ALA A 62 11.35 6.85 -2.09
N THR A 63 10.42 6.65 -3.05
CA THR A 63 9.16 5.90 -2.85
C THR A 63 9.30 4.39 -3.09
N ILE A 64 10.33 3.94 -3.81
CA ILE A 64 10.49 2.53 -4.19
C ILE A 64 10.39 1.56 -3.00
N PRO A 65 11.01 1.85 -1.83
CA PRO A 65 10.84 0.99 -0.65
C PRO A 65 9.38 0.82 -0.23
N TYR A 66 8.55 1.85 -0.38
CA TYR A 66 7.14 1.82 -0.06
C TYR A 66 6.35 1.05 -1.12
N ASP A 67 6.60 1.34 -2.41
CA ASP A 67 5.96 0.70 -3.57
C ASP A 67 6.17 -0.81 -3.61
N LEU A 68 7.36 -1.27 -3.20
CA LEU A 68 7.73 -2.68 -3.21
C LEU A 68 7.60 -3.36 -1.83
N GLY A 69 7.26 -2.60 -0.78
CA GLY A 69 7.29 -3.08 0.59
C GLY A 69 5.95 -2.89 1.30
N ILE A 70 5.77 -1.77 1.98
CA ILE A 70 4.63 -1.59 2.89
C ILE A 70 3.28 -1.68 2.17
N TYR A 71 3.13 -1.05 1.00
CA TYR A 71 1.85 -1.08 0.28
C TYR A 71 1.44 -2.48 -0.18
N PRO A 72 2.30 -3.27 -0.88
CA PRO A 72 1.92 -4.61 -1.28
C PRO A 72 1.67 -5.54 -0.09
N ILE A 73 2.44 -5.42 0.99
CA ILE A 73 2.24 -6.25 2.19
C ILE A 73 0.93 -5.90 2.90
N LEU A 74 0.58 -4.62 3.06
CA LEU A 74 -0.73 -4.24 3.62
C LEU A 74 -1.90 -4.75 2.78
N SER A 75 -1.76 -4.74 1.46
CA SER A 75 -2.76 -5.35 0.56
C SER A 75 -2.87 -6.87 0.72
N VAL A 76 -1.75 -7.57 0.96
CA VAL A 76 -1.77 -9.01 1.27
C VAL A 76 -2.52 -9.29 2.57
N TYR A 77 -2.26 -8.51 3.63
CA TYR A 77 -3.02 -8.59 4.88
C TYR A 77 -4.52 -8.37 4.64
N LEU A 78 -4.87 -7.29 3.94
CA LEU A 78 -6.26 -6.95 3.63
C LEU A 78 -6.99 -8.11 2.94
N ILE A 79 -6.42 -8.64 1.85
CA ILE A 79 -7.06 -9.71 1.08
C ILE A 79 -7.12 -11.02 1.87
N HIS A 80 -6.08 -11.33 2.65
CA HIS A 80 -6.10 -12.50 3.53
C HIS A 80 -7.27 -12.45 4.52
N TYR A 81 -7.47 -11.30 5.19
CA TYR A 81 -8.57 -11.14 6.13
C TYR A 81 -9.94 -11.10 5.44
N ILE A 82 -10.04 -10.50 4.25
CA ILE A 82 -11.26 -10.58 3.43
C ILE A 82 -11.58 -12.04 3.08
N ASN A 83 -10.58 -12.88 2.83
CA ASN A 83 -10.80 -14.28 2.52
C ASN A 83 -11.19 -15.14 3.73
N LYS A 84 -10.64 -14.83 4.91
CA LYS A 84 -10.77 -15.67 6.11
C LYS A 84 -11.83 -15.20 7.10
N SER A 85 -12.21 -13.93 7.07
CA SER A 85 -13.20 -13.37 8.00
C SER A 85 -14.59 -13.31 7.36
N LYS A 86 -15.63 -13.20 8.21
CA LYS A 86 -17.01 -12.93 7.80
C LYS A 86 -17.32 -11.42 7.76
N ILE A 87 -16.31 -10.57 7.96
CA ILE A 87 -16.48 -9.11 8.01
C ILE A 87 -16.74 -8.62 6.58
N ASN A 88 -17.61 -7.62 6.44
CA ASN A 88 -17.87 -7.00 5.14
C ASN A 88 -16.54 -6.48 4.54
N PRO A 89 -16.15 -6.89 3.31
CA PRO A 89 -14.90 -6.48 2.69
C PRO A 89 -14.71 -4.97 2.60
N TYR A 90 -15.79 -4.20 2.40
CA TYR A 90 -15.72 -2.74 2.33
C TYR A 90 -15.35 -2.11 3.68
N ILE A 91 -15.74 -2.73 4.80
CA ILE A 91 -15.32 -2.30 6.14
C ILE A 91 -13.82 -2.54 6.31
N LEU A 92 -13.31 -3.70 5.88
CA LEU A 92 -11.88 -4.00 5.95
C LEU A 92 -11.05 -3.06 5.07
N VAL A 93 -11.53 -2.74 3.87
CA VAL A 93 -10.92 -1.72 2.98
C VAL A 93 -10.89 -0.35 3.68
N PHE A 94 -12.00 0.05 4.30
CA PHE A 94 -12.07 1.32 5.02
C PHE A 94 -11.08 1.38 6.19
N ILE A 95 -10.99 0.31 7.00
CA ILE A 95 -10.02 0.19 8.10
C ILE A 95 -8.58 0.25 7.57
N ALA A 96 -8.26 -0.48 6.51
CA ALA A 96 -6.92 -0.46 5.90
C ALA A 96 -6.56 0.94 5.37
N THR A 97 -7.54 1.64 4.80
CA THR A 97 -7.38 3.02 4.32
C THR A 97 -7.07 3.98 5.47
N ILE A 98 -7.85 3.93 6.56
CA ILE A 98 -7.60 4.73 7.77
C ILE A 98 -6.20 4.44 8.29
N PHE A 99 -5.87 3.16 8.48
CA PHE A 99 -4.57 2.75 9.01
C PHE A 99 -3.40 3.27 8.18
N THR A 100 -3.48 3.13 6.84
CA THR A 100 -2.42 3.59 5.93
C THR A 100 -2.31 5.12 5.94
N THR A 101 -3.44 5.82 5.99
CA THR A 101 -3.48 7.29 6.09
C THR A 101 -2.88 7.77 7.42
N SER A 102 -3.13 7.06 8.52
CA SER A 102 -2.51 7.35 9.82
C SER A 102 -1.00 7.15 9.80
N LEU A 103 -0.50 6.10 9.13
CA LEU A 103 0.95 5.91 8.95
C LEU A 103 1.58 7.05 8.16
N GLU A 104 0.92 7.52 7.10
CA GLU A 104 1.38 8.67 6.34
C GLU A 104 1.38 9.95 7.19
N TRP A 105 0.34 10.16 7.99
CA TRP A 105 0.29 11.29 8.92
C TRP A 105 1.47 11.29 9.91
N LEU A 106 1.87 10.12 10.43
CA LEU A 106 3.10 9.99 11.24
C LEU A 106 4.37 10.32 10.42
N GLY A 107 4.38 9.96 9.13
CA GLY A 107 5.43 10.35 8.19
C GLY A 107 5.54 11.87 8.00
N ILE A 108 4.42 12.58 7.97
CA ILE A 108 4.38 14.05 7.92
C ILE A 108 4.92 14.63 9.23
N LEU A 109 4.41 14.18 10.38
CA LEU A 109 4.84 14.68 11.69
C LEU A 109 6.34 14.46 11.95
N SER A 110 6.92 13.39 11.39
CA SER A 110 8.35 13.09 11.49
C SER A 110 9.21 13.78 10.41
N GLY A 111 8.63 14.67 9.60
CA GLY A 111 9.34 15.40 8.55
C GLY A 111 9.87 14.49 7.43
N LYS A 112 9.21 13.34 7.19
CA LYS A 112 9.57 12.38 6.14
C LYS A 112 8.75 12.55 4.88
N ILE A 113 7.54 13.09 5.00
CA ILE A 113 6.61 13.31 3.88
C ILE A 113 6.24 14.79 3.88
N PHE A 114 6.32 15.41 2.71
CA PHE A 114 6.00 16.82 2.52
C PHE A 114 4.92 16.94 1.46
N TYR A 115 3.83 17.62 1.79
CA TYR A 115 2.76 17.93 0.83
C TYR A 115 3.04 19.25 0.11
N SER A 116 2.50 19.36 -1.09
CA SER A 116 2.65 20.50 -1.99
C SER A 116 1.43 20.59 -2.91
N ASN A 117 1.28 21.70 -3.64
CA ASN A 117 0.22 21.90 -4.64
C ASN A 117 -1.21 21.64 -4.13
N GLY A 118 -1.51 22.03 -2.88
CA GLY A 118 -2.84 21.88 -2.28
C GLY A 118 -3.18 20.45 -1.84
N TRP A 119 -2.26 19.50 -1.99
CA TRP A 119 -2.43 18.15 -1.46
C TRP A 119 -2.56 18.17 0.06
N ASN A 120 -3.41 17.30 0.59
CA ASN A 120 -3.70 17.23 2.01
C ASN A 120 -4.05 15.79 2.43
N ILE A 121 -4.23 15.60 3.73
CA ILE A 121 -4.48 14.27 4.29
C ILE A 121 -5.82 13.67 3.84
N GLY A 122 -6.81 14.50 3.48
CA GLY A 122 -8.08 14.04 2.92
C GLY A 122 -7.92 13.48 1.51
N PHE A 123 -7.14 14.14 0.65
CA PHE A 123 -6.80 13.58 -0.67
C PHE A 123 -5.93 12.32 -0.56
N THR A 124 -5.07 12.27 0.47
CA THR A 124 -4.29 11.07 0.79
C THR A 124 -5.16 9.89 1.17
N PHE A 125 -6.20 10.12 1.97
CA PHE A 125 -7.19 9.09 2.27
C PHE A 125 -7.82 8.55 0.98
N ILE A 126 -8.21 9.42 0.05
CA ILE A 126 -8.79 9.02 -1.24
C ILE A 126 -7.75 8.25 -2.08
N SER A 127 -6.50 8.69 -2.10
CA SER A 127 -5.42 8.02 -2.85
C SER A 127 -5.04 6.66 -2.29
N TYR A 128 -5.43 6.32 -1.05
CA TYR A 128 -5.33 4.96 -0.51
C TYR A 128 -6.61 4.15 -0.69
N LEU A 129 -7.78 4.80 -0.56
CA LEU A 129 -9.08 4.14 -0.72
C LEU A 129 -9.22 3.52 -2.11
N LEU A 130 -8.87 4.28 -3.15
CA LEU A 130 -9.02 3.82 -4.53
C LEU A 130 -8.13 2.60 -4.84
N PRO A 131 -6.81 2.58 -4.56
CA PRO A 131 -5.99 1.38 -4.67
C PRO A 131 -6.51 0.16 -3.92
N TYR A 132 -6.97 0.32 -2.67
CA TYR A 132 -7.49 -0.82 -1.91
C TYR A 132 -8.80 -1.36 -2.47
N LEU A 133 -9.69 -0.50 -2.98
CA LEU A 133 -10.89 -0.94 -3.70
C LEU A 133 -10.54 -1.69 -4.99
N ILE A 134 -9.60 -1.16 -5.78
CA ILE A 134 -9.11 -1.81 -7.01
C ILE A 134 -8.52 -3.18 -6.67
N ASN A 135 -7.72 -3.28 -5.61
CA ASN A 135 -7.14 -4.53 -5.15
C ASN A 135 -8.21 -5.56 -4.71
N TYR A 136 -9.22 -5.11 -3.96
CA TYR A 136 -10.35 -5.95 -3.61
C TYR A 136 -11.10 -6.44 -4.85
N TRP A 137 -11.41 -5.57 -5.81
CA TRP A 137 -12.08 -5.96 -7.04
C TRP A 137 -11.23 -6.93 -7.87
N PHE A 138 -9.92 -6.70 -8.00
CA PHE A 138 -9.00 -7.62 -8.65
C PHE A 138 -9.08 -9.01 -8.01
N TYR A 139 -9.01 -9.08 -6.68
CA TYR A 139 -9.20 -10.32 -5.95
C TYR A 139 -10.56 -10.99 -6.22
N THR A 140 -11.66 -10.24 -6.30
CA THR A 140 -12.97 -10.82 -6.65
C THR A 140 -12.99 -11.42 -8.06
N GLN A 141 -12.27 -10.83 -9.02
CA GLN A 141 -12.14 -11.41 -10.36
C GLN A 141 -11.33 -12.70 -10.32
N LEU A 142 -10.22 -12.74 -9.56
CA LEU A 142 -9.45 -13.95 -9.35
C LEU A 142 -10.29 -15.08 -8.72
N LYS A 143 -11.20 -14.76 -7.79
CA LYS A 143 -12.18 -15.73 -7.26
C LYS A 143 -13.13 -16.26 -8.34
N LYS A 144 -13.70 -15.38 -9.17
CA LYS A 144 -14.57 -15.79 -10.29
C LYS A 144 -13.85 -16.68 -11.31
N MET A 145 -12.54 -16.49 -11.46
CA MET A 145 -11.68 -17.31 -12.33
C MET A 145 -11.21 -18.61 -11.67
N ASN A 146 -11.69 -18.95 -10.47
CA ASN A 146 -11.24 -20.10 -9.68
C ASN A 146 -9.72 -20.10 -9.37
N VAL A 147 -9.08 -18.91 -9.43
CA VAL A 147 -7.70 -18.74 -8.95
C VAL A 147 -7.69 -18.80 -7.43
N PHE A 148 -8.77 -18.48 -6.73
CA PHE A 148 -8.93 -18.77 -5.31
C PHE A 148 -10.13 -19.70 -5.12
N ASN A 149 -9.95 -20.69 -4.23
CA ASN A 149 -11.00 -21.62 -3.85
C ASN A 149 -11.84 -21.04 -2.72
#